data_AF-A0A1A9KMJ3-F1
#
_entry.id   AF-A0A1A9KMJ3-F1
#
_cell.length_a   1.000
_cell.length_b   1.000
_cell.length_c   1.000
_cell.angle_alpha   90.00
_cell.angle_beta   90.00
_cell.angle_gamma   90.00
#
_symmetry.space_group_name_H-M   'P 1'
#
loop_
_entity.id
_entity.type
_entity.pdbx_description
1 polymer ?
#
loop_
_entity_poly.entity_id
_entity_poly.type
_entity_poly.pdbx_seq_one_letter_code
_entity_poly.pdbx_strand_id
1 'polypeptide(L)' 'MENPAKDPILIDVGCPSLGYWGPNWMVTDGNHRLAAAIFRGDATIPALVDGELEHAFELFGVDCEEHYPTQATC' A
#
# COMPACT_ATOMS: atom_id res chain seq x y z
N MET A 1 21.67 -9.44 8.60
CA MET A 1 20.84 -10.57 8.14
C MET A 1 19.78 -9.98 7.23
N GLU A 2 19.81 -10.28 5.93
CA GLU A 2 18.78 -9.81 5.00
C GLU A 2 17.53 -10.67 5.14
N ASN A 3 16.35 -10.05 5.15
CA ASN A 3 15.10 -10.77 5.04
C ASN A 3 14.92 -11.24 3.57
N PRO A 4 14.86 -12.54 3.27
CA PRO A 4 14.76 -13.05 1.90
C PRO A 4 13.37 -12.86 1.28
N ALA A 5 12.35 -12.51 2.08
CA ALA A 5 11.00 -12.31 1.58
C ALA A 5 10.92 -11.05 0.71
N LYS A 6 10.39 -11.21 -0.52
CA LYS A 6 10.29 -10.15 -1.53
C LYS A 6 8.87 -9.64 -1.74
N ASP A 7 7.91 -10.24 -1.06
CA ASP A 7 6.51 -9.84 -1.15
C ASP A 7 6.34 -8.39 -0.67
N PRO A 8 5.45 -7.62 -1.32
CA PRO A 8 5.13 -6.28 -0.86
C PRO A 8 4.58 -6.30 0.58
N ILE A 9 4.67 -5.17 1.27
CA ILE A 9 3.93 -4.96 2.52
C ILE A 9 2.46 -4.63 2.20
N LEU A 10 1.57 -4.86 3.14
CA LEU A 10 0.16 -4.45 3.01
C LEU A 10 -0.09 -3.22 3.85
N ILE A 11 -0.76 -2.23 3.27
CA ILE A 11 -1.13 -0.98 3.91
C ILE A 11 -2.64 -0.79 3.79
N ASP A 12 -3.31 -0.48 4.89
CA ASP A 12 -4.70 0.00 4.91
C ASP A 12 -4.69 1.49 5.25
N VAL A 13 -5.11 2.33 4.29
CA VAL A 13 -5.23 3.79 4.49
C VAL A 13 -6.58 4.20 5.06
N GLY A 14 -7.51 3.26 5.22
CA GLY A 14 -8.87 3.52 5.61
C GLY A 14 -9.74 4.04 4.47
N CYS A 15 -10.98 4.34 4.82
CA CYS A 15 -11.98 4.93 3.94
C CYS A 15 -12.64 6.12 4.66
N PRO A 16 -12.00 7.29 4.65
CA PRO A 16 -12.49 8.49 5.33
C PRO A 16 -13.92 8.89 4.94
N SER A 17 -14.33 8.66 3.69
CA SER A 17 -15.69 8.91 3.21
C SER A 17 -16.76 8.08 3.95
N LEU A 18 -16.38 6.95 4.54
CA LEU A 18 -17.23 6.11 5.40
C LEU A 18 -16.99 6.34 6.91
N GLY A 19 -16.17 7.33 7.28
CA GLY A 19 -15.83 7.64 8.67
C GLY A 19 -14.81 6.68 9.30
N TYR A 20 -14.17 5.82 8.51
CA TYR A 20 -13.11 4.92 8.95
C TYR A 20 -11.74 5.45 8.51
N TRP A 21 -10.94 5.95 9.44
CA TRP A 21 -9.63 6.55 9.16
C TRP A 21 -8.47 5.55 9.11
N GLY A 22 -8.77 4.26 8.99
CA GLY A 22 -7.76 3.20 9.02
C GLY A 22 -7.39 2.78 10.45
N PRO A 23 -6.48 1.79 10.56
CA PRO A 23 -5.92 1.38 11.84
C PRO A 23 -4.91 2.41 12.36
N ASN A 24 -4.68 2.45 13.67
CA ASN A 24 -3.64 3.31 14.29
C ASN A 24 -2.23 3.06 13.70
N TRP A 25 -2.00 1.86 13.19
CA TRP A 25 -0.78 1.46 12.48
C TRP A 25 -1.15 0.92 11.11
N MET A 26 -0.82 1.67 10.06
CA MET A 26 -1.28 1.41 8.70
C MET A 26 -0.76 0.11 8.07
N VAL A 27 0.38 -0.43 8.55
CA VAL A 27 1.01 -1.64 7.97
C VAL A 27 0.39 -2.89 8.58
N THR A 28 -0.54 -3.50 7.83
CA THR A 28 -1.34 -4.66 8.26
C THR A 28 -0.61 -5.99 8.05
N ASP A 29 0.31 -6.06 7.08
CA ASP A 29 1.24 -7.19 6.90
C ASP A 29 2.63 -6.71 6.45
N GLY A 30 3.66 -7.49 6.80
CA GLY A 30 5.03 -7.25 6.35
C GLY A 30 5.86 -6.37 7.28
N ASN A 31 5.46 -6.20 8.54
CA ASN A 31 6.18 -5.42 9.55
C ASN A 31 7.68 -5.76 9.67
N HIS A 32 8.04 -7.04 9.62
CA HIS A 32 9.45 -7.46 9.61
C HIS A 32 10.18 -7.08 8.32
N ARG A 33 9.48 -7.06 7.16
CA ARG A 33 10.05 -6.62 5.88
C ARG A 33 10.29 -5.11 5.90
N LEU A 34 9.34 -4.34 6.42
CA LEU A 34 9.48 -2.91 6.65
C LEU A 34 10.67 -2.61 7.58
N ALA A 35 10.75 -3.28 8.74
CA ALA A 35 11.87 -3.12 9.66
C ALA A 35 13.21 -3.44 8.99
N ALA A 36 13.30 -4.53 8.21
CA ALA A 36 14.51 -4.88 7.48
C ALA A 36 14.91 -3.82 6.45
N ALA A 37 13.96 -3.24 5.72
CA ALA A 37 14.21 -2.15 4.78
C ALA A 37 14.73 -0.88 5.48
N ILE A 38 14.14 -0.53 6.63
CA ILE A 38 14.64 0.57 7.47
C ILE A 38 16.08 0.31 7.92
N PHE A 39 16.39 -0.90 8.41
CA PHE A 39 17.75 -1.25 8.82
C PHE A 39 18.78 -1.26 7.68
N ARG A 40 18.35 -1.56 6.44
CA ARG A 40 19.21 -1.46 5.25
C ARG A 40 19.39 -0.02 4.75
N GLY A 41 18.55 0.92 5.21
CA GLY A 41 18.54 2.31 4.74
C GLY A 41 17.82 2.49 3.40
N ASP A 42 16.90 1.58 3.06
CA ASP A 42 16.11 1.68 1.83
C ASP A 42 15.16 2.89 1.94
N ALA A 43 15.17 3.78 0.94
CA ALA A 43 14.28 4.94 0.90
C ALA A 43 12.82 4.57 0.61
N THR A 44 12.59 3.41 -0.03
CA THR A 44 11.29 2.94 -0.50
C THR A 44 11.20 1.42 -0.39
N ILE A 45 10.01 0.89 -0.15
CA ILE A 45 9.70 -0.55 -0.17
C ILE A 45 8.42 -0.79 -0.98
N PRO A 46 8.30 -1.89 -1.75
CA PRO A 46 7.05 -2.23 -2.43
C PRO A 46 5.90 -2.43 -1.44
N ALA A 47 4.73 -1.86 -1.76
CA ALA A 47 3.52 -1.98 -0.95
C ALA A 47 2.29 -2.22 -1.84
N LEU A 48 1.30 -2.93 -1.31
CA LEU A 48 -0.06 -2.94 -1.81
C LEU A 48 -0.91 -2.09 -0.86
N VAL A 49 -1.69 -1.17 -1.42
CA VAL A 49 -2.50 -0.22 -0.68
C VAL A 49 -3.96 -0.59 -0.82
N ASP A 50 -4.65 -0.69 0.32
CA ASP A 50 -6.08 -0.94 0.44
C ASP A 50 -6.75 0.27 1.10
N GLY A 51 -8.05 0.47 0.85
CA GLY A 51 -8.84 1.61 1.32
C GLY A 51 -9.34 2.52 0.19
N GLU A 52 -9.54 3.79 0.52
CA GLU A 52 -10.07 4.80 -0.41
C GLU A 52 -8.97 5.35 -1.33
N LEU A 53 -9.23 5.30 -2.64
CA LEU A 53 -8.26 5.64 -3.69
C LEU A 53 -7.80 7.10 -3.62
N GLU A 54 -8.74 8.03 -3.43
CA GLU A 54 -8.42 9.46 -3.29
C GLU A 54 -7.50 9.69 -2.09
N HIS A 55 -7.78 9.02 -0.97
CA HIS A 55 -6.95 9.16 0.23
C HIS A 55 -5.56 8.52 0.05
N ALA A 56 -5.48 7.38 -0.64
CA ALA A 56 -4.21 6.76 -1.00
C ALA A 56 -3.36 7.67 -1.92
N PHE A 57 -3.99 8.35 -2.88
CA PHE A 57 -3.35 9.34 -3.75
C PHE A 57 -2.80 10.52 -2.92
N GLU A 58 -3.58 11.05 -1.97
CA GLU A 58 -3.14 12.15 -1.11
C GLU A 58 -1.92 11.78 -0.24
N LEU A 59 -1.88 10.54 0.28
CA LEU A 59 -0.81 10.07 1.15
C LEU A 59 0.47 9.71 0.39
N PHE A 60 0.34 9.06 -0.76
CA PHE A 60 1.47 8.43 -1.46
C PHE A 60 1.75 8.99 -2.85
N GLY A 61 0.87 9.82 -3.41
CA GLY A 61 0.98 10.32 -4.79
C GLY A 61 0.93 9.20 -5.83
N VAL A 62 0.28 8.08 -5.51
CA VAL A 62 0.18 6.91 -6.39
C VAL A 62 -0.95 7.11 -7.38
N ASP A 63 -0.69 6.86 -8.66
CA ASP A 63 -1.74 6.88 -9.68
C ASP A 63 -2.71 5.71 -9.44
N CYS A 64 -3.91 6.05 -8.96
CA CYS A 64 -4.96 5.11 -8.59
C CYS A 64 -5.94 4.84 -9.73
N GLU A 65 -5.63 5.22 -10.98
CA GLU A 65 -6.54 5.01 -12.12
C GLU A 65 -6.93 3.53 -12.25
N GLU A 66 -8.23 3.25 -12.08
CA GLU A 66 -8.81 1.94 -12.39
C GLU A 66 -8.72 1.70 -13.90
N HIS A 67 -7.74 0.89 -14.29
CA HIS A 67 -7.60 0.42 -15.65
C HIS A 67 -8.64 -0.67 -15.93
N TYR A 68 -9.85 -0.28 -16.32
CA TYR A 68 -10.82 -1.23 -16.86
C TYR A 68 -10.33 -1.74 -18.21
N PRO A 69 -10.14 -3.06 -18.41
CA PRO A 69 -9.92 -3.58 -19.75
C PRO A 69 -11.14 -3.22 -20.59
N THR A 70 -10.95 -2.46 -21.66
CA THR A 70 -11.99 -2.18 -22.65
C THR A 70 -12.58 -3.51 -23.09
N GLN A 71 -13.87 -3.72 -22.85
CA GLN A 71 -14.59 -4.92 -23.30
C GLN A 71 -14.32 -5.09 -24.80
N ALA A 72 -13.70 -6.21 -25.17
CA ALA A 72 -13.61 -6.62 -26.56
C ALA A 72 -15.04 -6.80 -27.07
N THR A 73 -15.51 -5.87 -27.90
CA THR A 73 -16.74 -6.05 -28.66
C THR A 73 -16.58 -7.28 -29.55
N CYS A 74 -17.54 -8.21 -29.42
CA CYS A 74 -17.65 -9.46 -30.18
C CYS A 74 -17.56 -9.25 -31.70
#